data_AF-L7C6Z9-F1
#
_entry.id   AF-L7C6Z9-F1
#
_cell.length_a   1.000
_cell.length_b   1.000
_cell.length_c   1.000
_cell.angle_alpha   90.00
_cell.angle_beta   90.00
_cell.angle_gamma   90.00
#
_symmetry.space_group_name_H-M   'P 1'
#
loop_
_entity.id
_entity.type
_entity.pdbx_description
1 polymer ?
#
loop_
_entity_poly.entity_id
_entity_poly.type
_entity_poly.pdbx_seq_one_letter_code
_entity_poly.pdbx_strand_id
1 'polypeptide(L)'
;MLDIFNPLIWPIWLTIGVTIALLLGLATRAAATDLLALTALTVLVVVQDLTGTPLLPNPTQAVAGFGNKGLITIALLFAVVAGLELTGGTELATGWLLSKAKNLRDTQVRMLLPVAFLSGFLNNTPVVAAMLPVVGDLGK
;
A
#
# COMPACT_ATOMS: atom_id res chain seq x y z
N MET A 1 -37.64 17.42 -5.80
CA MET A 1 -37.29 16.26 -6.64
C MET A 1 -35.83 16.44 -6.98
N LEU A 2 -34.92 15.66 -6.38
CA LEU A 2 -33.48 15.84 -6.61
C LEU A 2 -33.19 15.46 -8.07
N ASP A 3 -32.63 16.39 -8.86
CA ASP A 3 -32.23 16.12 -10.24
C ASP A 3 -30.97 15.22 -10.26
N ILE A 4 -31.17 13.94 -9.94
CA ILE A 4 -30.10 12.93 -9.93
C ILE A 4 -29.54 12.71 -11.34
N PHE A 5 -30.25 13.15 -12.38
CA PHE A 5 -29.82 13.13 -13.78
C PHE A 5 -29.12 14.42 -14.24
N ASN A 6 -28.90 15.38 -13.34
CA ASN A 6 -28.10 16.56 -13.68
C ASN A 6 -26.68 16.10 -14.05
N PRO A 7 -26.13 16.51 -15.22
CA PRO A 7 -24.80 16.11 -15.68
C PRO A 7 -23.67 16.43 -14.69
N LEU A 8 -23.91 17.30 -13.71
CA LEU A 8 -22.94 17.64 -12.66
C LEU A 8 -23.08 16.80 -11.38
N ILE A 9 -24.23 16.16 -11.13
CA ILE A 9 -24.55 15.54 -9.83
C ILE A 9 -24.36 14.02 -9.85
N TRP A 10 -24.73 13.35 -10.94
CA TRP A 10 -24.62 11.90 -11.03
C TRP A 10 -23.17 11.35 -10.90
N PRO A 11 -22.10 12.02 -11.39
CA PRO A 11 -20.74 11.51 -11.25
C PRO A 11 -20.27 11.47 -9.79
N ILE A 12 -20.81 12.35 -8.95
CA ILE A 12 -20.52 12.40 -7.51
C ILE A 12 -21.05 11.14 -6.84
N TRP A 13 -22.31 10.80 -7.08
CA TRP A 13 -22.94 9.60 -6.53
C TRP A 13 -22.25 8.32 -7.01
N LEU A 14 -21.84 8.27 -8.27
CA LEU A 14 -21.04 7.16 -8.79
C LEU A 14 -19.72 7.03 -8.04
N THR A 15 -18.96 8.13 -7.90
CA THR A 15 -17.65 8.13 -7.25
C THR A 15 -17.75 7.70 -5.78
N ILE A 16 -18.76 8.20 -5.07
CA ILE A 16 -19.04 7.79 -3.69
C ILE A 16 -19.40 6.30 -3.64
N GLY A 17 -20.28 5.82 -4.52
CA GLY A 17 -20.68 4.41 -4.57
C GLY A 17 -19.50 3.48 -4.83
N VAL A 18 -18.65 3.81 -5.82
CA VAL A 18 -17.42 3.07 -6.14
C VAL A 18 -16.45 3.08 -4.96
N THR A 19 -16.29 4.21 -4.28
CA THR A 19 -15.40 4.33 -3.12
C THR A 19 -15.89 3.48 -1.95
N ILE A 20 -17.19 3.51 -1.65
CA ILE A 20 -17.78 2.68 -0.60
C ILE A 20 -17.64 1.20 -0.95
N ALA A 21 -17.91 0.81 -2.20
CA ALA A 21 -17.74 -0.56 -2.66
C ALA A 21 -16.29 -1.04 -2.53
N LEU A 22 -15.31 -0.19 -2.89
CA LEU A 22 -13.89 -0.46 -2.70
C LEU A 22 -13.56 -0.66 -1.21
N LEU A 23 -13.97 0.26 -0.34
CA LEU A 23 -13.71 0.17 1.10
C LEU A 23 -14.34 -1.08 1.74
N LEU A 24 -15.58 -1.42 1.36
CA LEU A 24 -16.25 -2.63 1.82
C LEU A 24 -15.57 -3.89 1.29
N GLY A 25 -15.15 -3.90 0.03
CA GLY A 25 -14.39 -5.00 -0.57
C GLY A 25 -13.06 -5.23 0.16
N LEU A 26 -12.35 -4.16 0.50
CA LEU A 26 -11.11 -4.21 1.29
C LEU A 26 -11.38 -4.71 2.72
N ALA A 27 -12.42 -4.20 3.38
CA ALA A 27 -12.78 -4.57 4.75
C ALA A 27 -13.21 -6.05 4.87
N THR A 28 -13.93 -6.55 3.87
CA THR A 28 -14.41 -7.94 3.81
C THR A 28 -13.39 -8.91 3.19
N ARG A 29 -12.26 -8.39 2.68
CA ARG A 29 -11.24 -9.16 1.95
C ARG A 29 -11.84 -9.95 0.77
N ALA A 30 -12.81 -9.35 0.07
CA ALA A 30 -13.58 -10.02 -0.98
C ALA A 30 -12.71 -10.50 -2.16
N ALA A 31 -11.61 -9.81 -2.46
CA ALA A 31 -10.64 -10.17 -3.47
C ALA A 31 -9.26 -9.56 -3.15
N ALA A 32 -8.28 -9.82 -4.01
CA ALA A 32 -6.95 -9.20 -3.92
C ALA A 32 -7.06 -7.66 -3.95
N THR A 33 -6.27 -6.98 -3.12
CA THR A 33 -6.41 -5.53 -2.88
C THR A 33 -6.11 -4.72 -4.14
N ASP A 34 -5.14 -5.17 -4.93
CA ASP A 34 -4.80 -4.65 -6.25
C ASP A 34 -5.95 -4.81 -7.23
N LEU A 35 -6.58 -5.99 -7.28
CA LEU A 35 -7.73 -6.23 -8.16
C LEU A 35 -8.92 -5.33 -7.82
N LEU A 36 -9.25 -5.16 -6.53
CA LEU A 36 -10.33 -4.27 -6.09
C LEU A 36 -10.05 -2.81 -6.48
N ALA A 37 -8.84 -2.32 -6.23
CA ALA A 37 -8.44 -0.95 -6.56
C ALA A 37 -8.44 -0.70 -8.08
N LEU A 38 -7.89 -1.63 -8.86
CA LEU A 38 -7.88 -1.54 -10.33
C LEU A 38 -9.28 -1.62 -10.92
N THR A 39 -10.16 -2.46 -10.36
CA THR A 39 -11.56 -2.55 -10.79
C THR A 39 -12.29 -1.24 -10.51
N ALA A 40 -12.14 -0.67 -9.32
CA ALA A 40 -12.74 0.62 -8.97
C ALA A 40 -12.27 1.74 -9.92
N LEU A 41 -10.97 1.82 -10.20
CA LEU A 41 -10.42 2.78 -11.16
C LEU A 41 -10.94 2.54 -12.57
N THR A 42 -10.98 1.29 -13.01
CA THR A 42 -11.48 0.90 -14.34
C THR A 42 -12.94 1.30 -14.53
N VAL A 43 -13.79 1.08 -13.52
CA VAL A 43 -15.20 1.51 -13.58
C VAL A 43 -15.31 3.02 -13.80
N LEU A 44 -14.54 3.83 -13.07
CA LEU A 44 -14.58 5.29 -13.23
C LEU A 44 -14.10 5.74 -14.62
N VAL A 45 -13.02 5.12 -15.14
CA VAL A 45 -12.46 5.45 -16.45
C VAL A 45 -13.37 5.00 -17.59
N VAL A 46 -13.95 3.80 -17.52
CA VAL A 46 -14.89 3.30 -18.53
C VAL A 46 -16.15 4.17 -18.57
N VAL A 47 -16.68 4.55 -17.41
CA VAL A 47 -17.85 5.43 -17.36
C VAL A 47 -17.51 6.84 -17.89
N GLN A 48 -16.30 7.33 -17.65
CA GLN A 48 -15.80 8.58 -18.24
C GLN A 48 -15.80 8.51 -19.77
N ASP A 49 -15.27 7.43 -20.35
CA ASP A 49 -15.18 7.23 -21.80
C ASP A 49 -16.57 7.13 -22.45
N LEU A 50 -17.50 6.40 -21.82
CA LEU A 50 -18.87 6.23 -22.32
C LEU A 50 -19.73 7.51 -22.24
N THR A 51 -19.51 8.34 -21.22
CA THR A 51 -20.35 9.53 -20.97
C THR A 51 -19.72 10.83 -21.46
N GLY A 52 -18.42 10.83 -21.74
CA GLY A 52 -17.67 12.02 -22.14
C GLY A 52 -17.60 13.11 -21.05
N THR A 53 -17.95 12.79 -19.80
CA THR A 53 -17.95 13.78 -18.72
C THR A 53 -16.52 14.19 -18.34
N PRO A 54 -16.22 15.49 -18.18
CA PRO A 54 -14.91 15.95 -17.73
C PRO A 54 -14.71 15.79 -16.21
N LEU A 55 -15.74 15.35 -15.48
CA LEU A 55 -15.73 15.23 -14.02
C LEU A 55 -15.12 13.92 -13.51
N LEU A 56 -15.00 12.92 -14.39
CA LEU A 56 -14.39 11.62 -14.08
C LEU A 56 -12.97 11.56 -14.67
N PRO A 57 -12.08 10.73 -14.11
CA PRO A 57 -10.70 10.64 -14.59
C PRO A 57 -10.66 9.99 -15.97
N ASN A 58 -10.00 10.67 -16.91
CA ASN A 58 -9.64 10.06 -18.19
C ASN A 58 -8.45 9.08 -18.03
N PRO A 59 -8.15 8.22 -19.03
CA PRO A 59 -7.07 7.23 -18.92
C PRO A 59 -5.71 7.85 -18.53
N THR A 60 -5.37 9.02 -19.07
CA THR A 60 -4.12 9.72 -18.76
C THR A 60 -4.07 10.16 -17.29
N GLN A 61 -5.17 10.71 -16.77
CA GLN A 61 -5.29 11.13 -15.37
C GLN A 61 -5.28 9.93 -14.42
N ALA A 62 -5.92 8.83 -14.80
CA ALA A 62 -5.91 7.58 -14.05
C ALA A 62 -4.48 7.03 -13.91
N VAL A 63 -3.70 7.01 -15.00
CA VAL A 63 -2.31 6.54 -14.98
C VAL A 63 -1.37 7.52 -14.27
N ALA A 64 -1.64 8.83 -14.33
CA ALA A 64 -0.84 9.83 -13.64
C ALA A 64 -0.77 9.60 -12.11
N GLY A 65 -1.79 8.98 -11.51
CA GLY A 65 -1.80 8.60 -10.10
C GLY A 65 -0.70 7.60 -9.71
N PHE A 66 -0.25 6.75 -10.65
CA PHE A 66 0.85 5.79 -10.42
C PHE A 66 2.23 6.47 -10.39
N GLY A 67 2.34 7.71 -10.87
CA GLY A 67 3.56 8.52 -10.75
C GLY A 67 3.76 9.16 -9.38
N ASN A 68 2.96 8.83 -8.38
CA ASN A 68 3.04 9.46 -7.06
C ASN A 68 4.39 9.17 -6.37
N LYS A 69 5.03 10.22 -5.84
CA LYS A 69 6.31 10.14 -5.12
C LYS A 69 6.32 9.07 -4.02
N GLY A 70 5.20 8.92 -3.30
CA GLY A 70 5.03 7.90 -2.27
C GLY A 70 5.12 6.49 -2.85
N LEU A 71 4.37 6.19 -3.92
CA LEU A 71 4.40 4.88 -4.58
C LEU A 71 5.80 4.53 -5.08
N ILE A 72 6.47 5.48 -5.73
CA ILE A 72 7.85 5.32 -6.23
C ILE A 72 8.83 5.03 -5.09
N THR A 73 8.69 5.74 -3.95
CA THR A 73 9.54 5.52 -2.78
C THR A 73 9.39 4.10 -2.24
N ILE A 74 8.15 3.61 -2.13
CA ILE A 74 7.89 2.24 -1.67
C ILE A 74 8.46 1.21 -2.65
N ALA A 75 8.29 1.41 -3.97
CA ALA A 75 8.86 0.53 -4.98
C ALA A 75 10.39 0.43 -4.87
N LEU A 76 11.08 1.56 -4.66
CA LEU A 76 12.53 1.58 -4.45
C LEU A 76 12.93 0.78 -3.20
N LEU A 77 12.19 0.94 -2.11
CA LEU A 77 12.48 0.23 -0.86
C LEU A 77 12.32 -1.28 -1.02
N PHE A 78 11.30 -1.75 -1.75
CA PHE A 78 11.17 -3.16 -2.10
C PHE A 78 12.34 -3.68 -2.95
N ALA A 79 12.84 -2.88 -3.89
CA ALA A 79 14.04 -3.25 -4.67
C ALA A 79 15.29 -3.36 -3.78
N VAL A 80 15.46 -2.46 -2.81
CA VAL A 80 16.56 -2.53 -1.82
C VAL A 80 16.44 -3.78 -0.95
N VAL A 81 15.23 -4.09 -0.47
CA VAL A 81 14.97 -5.30 0.34
C VAL A 81 15.31 -6.56 -0.46
N ALA A 82 14.89 -6.65 -1.72
CA ALA A 82 15.23 -7.77 -2.59
C ALA A 82 16.75 -7.88 -2.80
N GLY A 83 17.46 -6.76 -2.94
CA GLY A 83 18.93 -6.75 -3.02
C GLY A 83 19.61 -7.27 -1.75
N LEU A 84 19.08 -6.94 -0.56
CA LEU A 84 19.57 -7.47 0.71
C LEU A 84 19.33 -8.97 0.84
N GLU A 85 18.16 -9.47 0.43
CA GLU A 85 17.83 -10.90 0.43
C GLU A 85 18.74 -11.70 -0.49
N LEU A 86 19.00 -11.21 -1.70
CA LEU A 86 19.86 -11.89 -2.67
C LEU A 86 21.35 -11.91 -2.29
N THR A 87 21.79 -10.97 -1.45
CA THR A 87 23.21 -10.82 -1.06
C THR A 87 23.54 -11.43 0.31
N GLY A 88 22.55 -12.00 1.02
CA GLY A 88 22.72 -12.46 2.41
C GLY A 88 22.82 -11.30 3.42
N GLY A 89 22.53 -10.06 3.01
CA GLY A 89 22.50 -8.91 3.92
C GLY A 89 21.45 -9.05 5.02
N THR A 90 20.43 -9.87 4.79
CA THR A 90 19.41 -10.21 5.79
C THR A 90 20.00 -11.02 6.94
N GLU A 91 20.86 -12.00 6.67
CA GLU A 91 21.54 -12.80 7.69
C GLU A 91 22.52 -11.96 8.51
N LEU A 92 23.19 -10.98 7.88
CA LEU A 92 24.03 -10.00 8.58
C LEU A 92 23.20 -9.10 9.51
N ALA A 93 22.04 -8.61 9.04
CA ALA A 93 21.15 -7.77 9.82
C ALA A 93 20.54 -8.54 11.00
N THR A 94 20.06 -9.76 10.77
CA THR A 94 19.56 -10.65 11.82
C THR A 94 20.67 -11.00 12.81
N GLY A 95 21.87 -11.34 12.33
CA GLY A 95 23.03 -11.64 13.18
C GLY A 95 23.42 -10.45 14.05
N TRP A 96 23.45 -9.23 13.51
CA TRP A 96 23.75 -8.04 14.30
C TRP A 96 22.66 -7.74 15.35
N LEU A 97 21.38 -7.84 14.98
CA LEU A 97 20.28 -7.46 15.87
C LEU A 97 19.94 -8.55 16.91
N LEU A 98 20.06 -9.83 16.53
CA LEU A 98 19.54 -10.97 17.28
C LEU A 98 20.60 -11.95 17.78
N SER A 99 21.90 -11.82 17.44
CA SER A 99 22.94 -12.79 17.87
C SER A 99 23.08 -12.99 19.39
N LYS A 100 22.53 -12.09 20.22
CA LYS A 100 22.56 -12.20 21.68
C LYS A 100 21.19 -12.44 22.30
N ALA A 101 20.15 -12.66 21.50
CA ALA A 101 18.82 -12.91 22.02
C ALA A 101 18.77 -14.30 22.67
N LYS A 102 18.43 -14.35 23.97
CA LYS A 102 18.43 -15.61 24.72
C LYS A 102 17.07 -16.29 24.78
N ASN A 103 16.00 -15.49 24.76
CA ASN A 103 14.62 -15.91 24.98
C ASN A 103 13.68 -15.15 24.02
N LEU A 104 12.50 -15.70 23.70
CA LEU A 104 11.53 -15.05 22.79
C LEU A 104 11.17 -13.61 23.18
N ARG A 105 11.01 -13.33 24.48
CA ARG A 105 10.76 -11.97 24.99
C ARG A 105 11.92 -11.01 24.72
N ASP A 106 13.16 -11.49 24.78
CA ASP A 106 14.36 -10.68 24.54
C ASP A 106 14.50 -10.36 23.04
N THR A 107 14.20 -11.32 22.16
CA THR A 107 14.08 -11.13 20.70
C THR A 107 13.05 -10.05 20.37
N GLN A 108 11.85 -10.14 20.96
CA GLN A 108 10.78 -9.17 20.74
C GLN A 108 11.17 -7.76 21.20
N VAL A 109 11.75 -7.61 22.39
CA VAL A 109 12.16 -6.29 22.90
C VAL A 109 13.27 -5.68 22.04
N ARG A 110 14.29 -6.46 21.66
CA ARG A 110 15.41 -5.99 20.81
C ARG A 110 14.97 -5.54 19.42
N MET A 111 13.87 -6.07 18.90
CA MET A 111 13.28 -5.63 17.64
C MET A 111 12.31 -4.46 17.83
N LEU A 112 11.46 -4.51 18.86
CA LEU A 112 10.44 -3.48 19.11
C LEU A 112 11.06 -2.13 19.48
N LEU A 113 12.17 -2.09 20.22
CA LEU A 113 12.79 -0.84 20.64
C LEU A 113 13.29 0.01 19.44
N PRO A 114 14.10 -0.54 18.52
CA PRO A 114 14.52 0.19 17.32
C PRO A 114 13.35 0.56 16.41
N VAL A 115 12.37 -0.33 16.23
CA VAL A 115 11.18 -0.05 15.40
C VAL A 115 10.35 1.08 15.99
N ALA A 116 10.07 1.05 17.29
CA ALA A 116 9.28 2.08 17.96
C ALA A 116 10.00 3.44 17.93
N PHE A 117 11.33 3.44 18.13
CA PHE A 117 12.12 4.65 18.01
C PHE A 117 12.09 5.20 16.59
N LEU A 118 12.40 4.39 15.57
CA LEU A 118 12.39 4.81 14.17
C LEU A 118 10.99 5.22 13.68
N SER A 119 9.94 4.54 14.11
CA SER A 119 8.53 4.86 13.80
C SER A 119 8.10 6.22 14.35
N GLY A 120 8.72 6.71 15.43
CA GLY A 120 8.49 8.06 15.94
C GLY A 120 9.06 9.20 15.08
N PHE A 121 10.02 8.90 14.20
CA PHE A 121 10.71 9.90 13.36
C PHE A 121 10.54 9.67 11.85
N LEU A 122 10.19 8.45 11.43
CA LEU A 122 10.06 8.05 10.03
C LEU A 122 8.63 7.58 9.73
N ASN A 123 8.21 7.71 8.47
CA ASN A 123 6.95 7.10 8.01
C ASN A 123 6.97 5.58 8.25
N ASN A 124 5.82 5.01 8.61
CA ASN A 124 5.73 3.60 9.01
C ASN A 124 6.06 2.62 7.86
N THR A 125 5.67 2.92 6.62
CA THR A 125 5.82 1.97 5.49
C THR A 125 7.27 1.63 5.16
N PRO A 126 8.22 2.59 5.09
CA PRO A 126 9.65 2.28 4.97
C PRO A 126 10.24 1.50 6.15
N VAL A 127 9.81 1.82 7.37
CA VAL A 127 10.31 1.14 8.58
C VAL A 127 9.90 -0.33 8.56
N VAL A 128 8.65 -0.62 8.19
CA VAL A 128 8.17 -2.00 8.02
C VAL A 128 8.92 -2.72 6.89
N ALA A 129 9.15 -2.06 5.75
CA ALA A 129 9.90 -2.64 4.63
C ALA A 129 11.34 -3.00 5.03
N ALA A 130 12.01 -2.17 5.82
CA ALA A 130 13.37 -2.46 6.30
C ALA A 130 13.41 -3.64 7.29
N MET A 131 12.31 -3.91 8.01
CA MET A 131 12.23 -5.00 8.99
C MET A 131 11.68 -6.32 8.44
N LEU A 132 11.02 -6.31 7.27
CA LEU A 132 10.52 -7.49 6.56
C LEU A 132 11.51 -8.66 6.53
N PRO A 133 12.78 -8.46 6.10
CA PRO A 133 13.73 -9.57 6.04
C PRO A 133 14.08 -10.14 7.43
N VAL A 134 14.23 -9.27 8.43
CA VAL A 134 14.60 -9.67 9.80
C VAL A 134 13.48 -10.48 10.46
N VAL A 135 12.22 -10.10 10.22
CA VAL A 135 11.05 -10.83 10.71
C VAL A 135 10.86 -12.14 9.95
N GLY A 136 11.09 -12.15 8.64
CA GLY A 136 11.00 -13.36 7.81
C GLY A 136 12.00 -14.43 8.22
N ASP A 137 13.22 -14.06 8.61
CA ASP A 137 14.26 -14.98 9.06
C ASP A 137 13.93 -15.62 10.42
N LEU A 138 13.26 -14.89 11.31
CA LEU A 138 12.79 -15.41 12.60
C LEU A 138 11.64 -16.43 12.50
N GLY A 139 10.89 -16.41 11.40
CA GLY A 139 9.75 -17.29 11.18
C GLY A 139 10.08 -18.62 10.48
N LYS A 140 11.33 -18.80 10.05
CA LYS A 140 11.86 -20.05 9.51
C LYS A 140 12.36 -20.95 10.64
#